data_AF-A0A9J6CN26-F1
#
_entry.id   AF-A0A9J6CN26-F1
#
_cell.length_a   1.000
_cell.length_b   1.000
_cell.length_c   1.000
_cell.angle_alpha   90.00
_cell.angle_beta   90.00
_cell.angle_gamma   90.00
#
_symmetry.space_group_name_H-M   'P 1'
#
loop_
_entity.id
_entity.type
_entity.pdbx_description
1 polymer ?
#
loop_
_entity_poly.entity_id
_entity_poly.type
_entity_poly.pdbx_seq_one_letter_code
_entity_poly.pdbx_strand_id
1 'polypeptide(L)'
;MLDYYQENEAVMKMIIEVIQNAIEALEFSLYPILETIVIRILEIYSNKKYYFILQFMEKLISIFGNNKTFSQGLFTSFESFAIATFNGLNCESKLNVKLLIEFYKLSSTTLKVLPMIFLKSPLILTLIELALEGCKIKNKEVNKSAMNFIMNIIDCKFFHQDIEACVINALTKYSRQIIYILIVSSAFVYDNSQMTDVAEILFAIKSKSDEGFKILLTETMNLIIMRKITTGQIFNHNSSLNLIIGSLTK
;
A
#
# COMPACT_ATOMS: atom_id res chain seq x y z
N MET A 1 -23.78 5.14 21.17
CA MET A 1 -22.49 5.61 21.74
C MET A 1 -21.57 6.13 20.64
N LEU A 2 -21.23 5.30 19.64
CA LEU A 2 -20.44 5.70 18.46
C LEU A 2 -20.98 6.98 17.79
N ASP A 3 -22.29 7.06 17.59
CA ASP A 3 -22.94 8.18 16.87
C ASP A 3 -22.90 9.49 17.63
N TYR A 4 -22.96 9.40 18.96
CA TYR A 4 -23.04 10.56 19.82
C TYR A 4 -21.70 11.28 19.91
N TYR A 5 -20.60 10.54 19.82
CA TYR A 5 -19.25 11.06 19.97
C TYR A 5 -18.48 11.19 18.65
N GLN A 6 -19.10 10.95 17.49
CA GLN A 6 -18.42 10.95 16.18
C GLN A 6 -17.65 12.24 15.84
N GLU A 7 -18.03 13.37 16.43
CA GLU A 7 -17.35 14.67 16.26
C GLU A 7 -16.12 14.85 17.17
N ASN A 8 -15.98 14.03 18.22
CA ASN A 8 -14.87 14.10 19.17
C ASN A 8 -13.86 12.98 18.87
N GLU A 9 -12.81 13.31 18.11
CA GLU A 9 -11.76 12.37 17.69
C GLU A 9 -11.14 11.60 18.87
N ALA A 10 -10.85 12.28 19.99
CA ALA A 10 -10.21 11.66 21.15
C ALA A 10 -11.11 10.60 21.80
N VAL A 11 -12.40 10.91 21.97
CA VAL A 11 -13.37 9.95 22.54
C VAL A 11 -13.63 8.81 21.57
N MET A 12 -13.75 9.10 20.27
CA MET A 12 -13.91 8.05 19.25
C MET A 12 -12.75 7.08 19.22
N LYS A 13 -11.52 7.58 19.35
CA LYS A 13 -10.33 6.73 19.43
C LYS A 13 -10.43 5.76 20.62
N MET A 14 -10.81 6.26 21.81
CA MET A 14 -10.99 5.40 23.00
C MET A 14 -12.08 4.35 22.80
N ILE A 15 -13.22 4.73 22.20
CA ILE A 15 -14.31 3.78 21.92
C ILE A 15 -13.83 2.68 20.97
N ILE A 16 -13.14 3.05 19.88
CA ILE A 16 -12.60 2.07 18.94
C ILE A 16 -11.57 1.15 19.61
N GLU A 17 -10.66 1.68 20.44
CA GLU A 17 -9.69 0.88 21.20
C GLU A 17 -10.38 -0.13 22.15
N VAL A 18 -11.45 0.27 22.83
CA VAL A 18 -12.24 -0.64 23.67
C VAL A 18 -12.89 -1.75 22.84
N ILE A 19 -13.46 -1.42 21.68
CA ILE A 19 -14.04 -2.41 20.78
C ILE A 19 -12.96 -3.37 20.25
N GLN A 20 -11.78 -2.86 19.87
CA GLN A 20 -10.64 -3.70 19.45
C GLN A 20 -10.27 -4.69 20.54
N ASN A 21 -10.05 -4.21 21.77
CA ASN A 21 -9.67 -5.05 22.89
C ASN A 21 -10.74 -6.11 23.22
N ALA A 22 -12.02 -5.75 23.12
CA ALA A 22 -13.12 -6.71 23.30
C ALA A 22 -13.11 -7.79 22.22
N ILE A 23 -12.85 -7.41 20.96
CA ILE A 23 -12.76 -8.35 19.84
C ILE A 23 -11.56 -9.29 19.97
N GLU A 24 -10.42 -8.78 20.43
CA GLU A 24 -9.25 -9.62 20.73
C GLU A 24 -9.50 -10.58 21.89
N ALA A 25 -10.22 -10.14 22.92
CA ALA A 25 -10.48 -10.97 24.11
C ALA A 25 -11.56 -12.04 23.88
N LEU A 26 -12.56 -11.74 23.06
CA LEU A 26 -13.76 -12.57 22.92
C LEU A 26 -13.81 -13.34 21.58
N GLU A 27 -13.01 -12.92 20.60
CA GLU A 27 -12.87 -13.49 19.27
C GLU A 27 -14.21 -13.93 18.65
N PHE A 28 -14.41 -15.25 18.52
CA PHE A 28 -15.56 -15.90 17.91
C PHE A 28 -16.89 -15.58 18.62
N SER A 29 -16.85 -15.19 19.90
CA SER A 29 -18.05 -14.90 20.68
C SER A 29 -18.77 -13.62 20.22
N LEU A 30 -18.08 -12.73 19.49
CA LEU A 30 -18.65 -11.47 18.99
C LEU A 30 -19.18 -11.56 17.55
N TYR A 31 -19.14 -12.74 16.92
CA TYR A 31 -19.60 -12.93 15.55
C TYR A 31 -21.01 -12.41 15.27
N PRO A 32 -22.02 -12.63 16.14
CA PRO A 32 -23.37 -12.17 15.85
C PRO A 32 -23.51 -10.65 15.72
N ILE A 33 -22.57 -9.89 16.27
CA ILE A 33 -22.62 -8.42 16.27
C ILE A 33 -21.52 -7.77 15.42
N LEU A 34 -20.55 -8.55 14.93
CA LEU A 34 -19.36 -8.03 14.24
C LEU A 34 -19.74 -7.27 12.96
N GLU A 35 -20.65 -7.83 12.16
CA GLU A 35 -21.12 -7.20 10.93
C GLU A 35 -21.76 -5.83 11.22
N THR A 36 -22.64 -5.76 12.22
CA THR A 36 -23.29 -4.50 12.62
C THR A 36 -22.26 -3.46 13.08
N ILE A 37 -21.25 -3.89 13.84
CA ILE A 37 -20.17 -3.00 14.29
C ILE A 37 -19.38 -2.47 13.10
N VAL A 38 -18.99 -3.33 12.16
CA VAL A 38 -18.21 -2.94 10.96
C VAL A 38 -18.99 -1.97 10.10
N ILE A 39 -20.28 -2.25 9.83
CA ILE A 39 -21.14 -1.35 9.06
C ILE A 39 -21.20 0.03 9.72
N ARG A 40 -21.42 0.08 11.04
CA ARG A 40 -21.55 1.37 11.73
C ARG A 40 -20.24 2.15 11.76
N ILE A 41 -19.11 1.46 11.93
CA ILE A 41 -17.79 2.09 11.91
C ILE A 41 -17.46 2.60 10.49
N LEU A 42 -17.85 1.88 9.45
CA LEU A 42 -17.66 2.30 8.05
C LEU A 42 -18.50 3.55 7.72
N GLU A 43 -19.72 3.65 8.21
CA GLU A 43 -20.55 4.87 8.05
C GLU A 43 -19.87 6.09 8.68
N ILE A 44 -19.34 5.92 9.89
CA ILE A 44 -18.58 6.97 10.58
C ILE A 44 -17.33 7.32 9.77
N TYR A 45 -16.58 6.32 9.31
CA TYR A 45 -15.38 6.54 8.49
C TYR A 45 -15.69 7.23 7.16
N SER A 46 -16.86 6.96 6.58
CA SER A 46 -17.31 7.58 5.33
C SER A 46 -17.47 9.08 5.49
N ASN A 47 -17.92 9.53 6.66
CA ASN A 47 -18.09 10.95 7.01
C ASN A 47 -16.82 11.59 7.60
N LYS A 48 -16.08 10.84 8.43
CA LYS A 48 -14.92 11.30 9.21
C LYS A 48 -13.74 10.36 9.00
N LYS A 49 -12.70 10.82 8.30
CA LYS A 49 -11.52 10.02 7.93
C LYS A 49 -10.52 9.85 9.08
N TYR A 50 -10.99 9.32 10.21
CA TYR A 50 -10.11 9.03 11.34
C TYR A 50 -9.20 7.83 11.02
N TYR A 51 -7.88 8.06 11.02
CA TYR A 51 -6.89 7.04 10.65
C TYR A 51 -6.96 5.78 11.53
N PHE A 52 -7.34 5.91 12.81
CA PHE A 52 -7.42 4.76 13.74
C PHE A 52 -8.55 3.79 13.38
N ILE A 53 -9.52 4.21 12.56
CA ILE A 53 -10.54 3.30 12.05
C ILE A 53 -9.93 2.34 11.00
N LEU A 54 -8.92 2.77 10.23
CA LEU A 54 -8.20 1.86 9.34
C LEU A 54 -7.41 0.82 10.14
N GLN A 55 -6.84 1.21 11.28
CA GLN A 55 -6.17 0.30 12.22
C GLN A 55 -7.15 -0.72 12.82
N PHE A 56 -8.38 -0.31 13.09
CA PHE A 56 -9.47 -1.21 13.48
C PHE A 56 -9.74 -2.26 12.41
N MET A 57 -9.92 -1.84 11.16
CA MET A 57 -10.16 -2.77 10.06
C MET A 57 -8.95 -3.71 9.84
N GLU A 58 -7.73 -3.20 9.98
CA GLU A 58 -6.50 -3.99 9.86
C GLU A 58 -6.49 -5.10 10.90
N LYS A 59 -6.81 -4.78 12.15
CA LYS A 59 -6.88 -5.76 13.23
C LYS A 59 -7.96 -6.80 12.96
N LEU A 60 -9.15 -6.41 12.53
CA LEU A 60 -10.22 -7.36 12.19
C LEU A 60 -9.79 -8.36 11.12
N ILE A 61 -9.15 -7.89 10.05
CA ILE A 61 -8.64 -8.76 8.99
C ILE A 61 -7.56 -9.68 9.53
N SER A 62 -6.67 -9.18 10.38
CA SER A 62 -5.61 -10.01 10.98
C SER A 62 -6.14 -11.16 11.84
N ILE A 63 -7.23 -10.94 12.57
CA ILE A 63 -7.83 -11.96 13.45
C ILE A 63 -8.71 -12.93 12.65
N PHE A 64 -9.59 -12.40 11.80
CA PHE A 64 -10.68 -13.19 11.21
C PHE A 64 -10.49 -13.52 9.73
N GLY A 65 -9.53 -12.91 9.03
CA GLY A 65 -9.38 -13.08 7.59
C GLY A 65 -9.07 -14.51 7.15
N ASN A 66 -8.39 -15.31 7.99
CA ASN A 66 -8.13 -16.72 7.68
C ASN A 66 -9.37 -17.62 7.83
N ASN A 67 -10.46 -17.11 8.42
CA ASN A 67 -11.70 -17.85 8.53
C ASN A 67 -12.49 -17.75 7.22
N LYS A 68 -12.68 -18.89 6.55
CA LYS A 68 -13.38 -19.00 5.26
C LYS A 68 -14.80 -18.44 5.28
N THR A 69 -15.46 -18.42 6.44
CA THR A 69 -16.81 -17.86 6.59
C THR A 69 -16.82 -16.33 6.47
N PHE A 70 -15.73 -15.66 6.90
CA PHE A 70 -15.68 -14.20 6.98
C PHE A 70 -14.80 -13.55 5.92
N SER A 71 -13.86 -14.30 5.33
CA SER A 71 -12.86 -13.78 4.38
C SER A 71 -13.48 -12.90 3.29
N GLN A 72 -14.58 -13.34 2.68
CA GLN A 72 -15.26 -12.57 1.64
C GLN A 72 -15.91 -11.29 2.18
N GLY A 73 -16.65 -11.37 3.31
CA GLY A 73 -17.31 -10.21 3.90
C GLY A 73 -16.32 -9.16 4.43
N LEU A 74 -15.20 -9.60 4.99
CA LEU A 74 -14.11 -8.72 5.40
C LEU A 74 -13.44 -8.06 4.20
N PHE A 75 -13.28 -8.79 3.10
CA PHE A 75 -12.75 -8.22 1.86
C PHE A 75 -13.70 -7.17 1.26
N THR A 76 -15.01 -7.46 1.19
CA THR A 76 -16.03 -6.49 0.75
C THR A 76 -16.02 -5.23 1.63
N SER A 77 -15.84 -5.41 2.94
CA SER A 77 -15.69 -4.30 3.88
C SER A 77 -14.43 -3.49 3.58
N PHE A 78 -13.29 -4.16 3.36
CA PHE A 78 -12.04 -3.51 2.94
C PHE A 78 -12.20 -2.69 1.65
N GLU A 79 -12.89 -3.23 0.63
CA GLU A 79 -13.17 -2.49 -0.60
C GLU A 79 -14.01 -1.22 -0.33
N SER A 80 -14.98 -1.31 0.58
CA SER A 80 -15.78 -0.16 0.99
C SER A 80 -14.95 0.90 1.73
N PHE A 81 -14.04 0.47 2.62
CA PHE A 81 -13.05 1.36 3.25
C PHE A 81 -12.11 2.00 2.22
N ALA A 82 -11.67 1.26 1.21
CA ALA A 82 -10.82 1.77 0.13
C ALA A 82 -11.54 2.88 -0.66
N ILE A 83 -12.77 2.64 -1.10
CA ILE A 83 -13.61 3.64 -1.79
C ILE A 83 -13.77 4.89 -0.92
N ALA A 84 -14.12 4.72 0.35
CA ALA A 84 -14.27 5.82 1.29
C ALA A 84 -12.95 6.60 1.49
N THR A 85 -11.80 5.93 1.43
CA THR A 85 -10.47 6.55 1.54
C THR A 85 -10.15 7.35 0.29
N PHE A 86 -10.32 6.79 -0.90
CA PHE A 86 -10.07 7.48 -2.17
C PHE A 86 -10.91 8.75 -2.31
N ASN A 87 -12.20 8.69 -1.92
CA ASN A 87 -13.06 9.87 -1.91
C ASN A 87 -12.53 10.97 -0.97
N GLY A 88 -11.95 10.60 0.17
CA GLY A 88 -11.31 11.55 1.08
C GLY A 88 -10.06 12.18 0.47
N LEU A 89 -9.19 11.36 -0.14
CA LEU A 89 -7.94 11.82 -0.75
C LEU A 89 -8.17 12.79 -1.92
N ASN A 90 -9.25 12.61 -2.68
CA ASN A 90 -9.60 13.49 -3.81
C ASN A 90 -10.19 14.85 -3.37
N CYS A 91 -10.80 14.91 -2.19
CA CYS A 91 -11.50 16.11 -1.70
C CYS A 91 -10.64 17.01 -0.80
N GLU A 92 -9.58 16.47 -0.20
CA GLU A 92 -8.74 17.24 0.73
C GLU A 92 -7.66 18.03 -0.01
N SER A 93 -7.61 19.35 0.23
CA SER A 93 -6.56 20.24 -0.30
C SER A 93 -5.15 19.89 0.22
N LYS A 94 -5.07 19.13 1.31
CA LYS A 94 -3.83 18.61 1.89
C LYS A 94 -3.99 17.12 2.15
N LEU A 95 -3.10 16.34 1.56
CA LEU A 95 -3.03 14.91 1.79
C LEU A 95 -2.82 14.60 3.28
N ASN A 96 -3.75 13.86 3.89
CA ASN A 96 -3.56 13.32 5.22
C ASN A 96 -2.54 12.16 5.21
N VAL A 97 -1.28 12.49 5.48
CA VAL A 97 -0.15 11.55 5.50
C VAL A 97 -0.41 10.34 6.40
N LYS A 98 -0.99 10.56 7.59
CA LYS A 98 -1.23 9.50 8.56
C LYS A 98 -2.29 8.53 8.07
N LEU A 99 -3.37 9.04 7.50
CA LEU A 99 -4.40 8.24 6.86
C LEU A 99 -3.82 7.36 5.75
N LEU A 100 -2.98 7.94 4.89
CA LEU A 100 -2.36 7.22 3.78
C LEU A 100 -1.43 6.10 4.25
N ILE A 101 -0.61 6.35 5.29
CA ILE A 101 0.26 5.33 5.90
C ILE A 101 -0.56 4.16 6.45
N GLU A 102 -1.61 4.44 7.24
CA GLU A 102 -2.46 3.38 7.80
C GLU A 102 -3.23 2.63 6.70
N PHE A 103 -3.58 3.30 5.61
CA PHE A 103 -4.22 2.65 4.47
C PHE A 103 -3.29 1.67 3.74
N TYR A 104 -2.01 2.00 3.58
CA TYR A 104 -1.02 1.04 3.04
C TYR A 104 -0.77 -0.14 3.98
N LYS A 105 -0.80 0.07 5.30
CA LYS A 105 -0.69 -1.01 6.30
C LYS A 105 -1.88 -1.95 6.20
N LEU A 106 -3.10 -1.41 6.21
CA LEU A 106 -4.33 -2.16 6.00
C LEU A 106 -4.25 -2.98 4.71
N SER A 107 -3.89 -2.34 3.59
CA SER A 107 -3.75 -3.01 2.29
C SER A 107 -2.72 -4.14 2.31
N SER A 108 -1.57 -3.92 2.97
CA SER A 108 -0.53 -4.93 3.15
C SER A 108 -1.01 -6.12 3.98
N THR A 109 -1.72 -5.85 5.08
CA THR A 109 -2.28 -6.90 5.95
C THR A 109 -3.37 -7.68 5.22
N THR A 110 -4.26 -7.02 4.48
CA THR A 110 -5.26 -7.70 3.65
C THR A 110 -4.61 -8.57 2.57
N LEU A 111 -3.57 -8.08 1.89
CA LEU A 111 -2.84 -8.88 0.90
C LEU A 111 -2.21 -10.13 1.54
N LYS A 112 -1.62 -10.00 2.74
CA LYS A 112 -0.97 -11.12 3.43
C LYS A 112 -1.98 -12.17 3.93
N VAL A 113 -3.14 -11.73 4.41
CA VAL A 113 -4.16 -12.63 4.99
C VAL A 113 -5.10 -13.19 3.93
N LEU A 114 -5.44 -12.40 2.91
CA LEU A 114 -6.40 -12.73 1.86
C LEU A 114 -5.79 -12.62 0.44
N PRO A 115 -4.62 -13.23 0.16
CA PRO A 115 -3.84 -12.97 -1.05
C PRO A 115 -4.61 -13.26 -2.33
N MET A 116 -5.32 -14.39 -2.39
CA MET A 116 -6.09 -14.77 -3.59
C MET A 116 -7.25 -13.83 -3.88
N ILE A 117 -7.99 -13.42 -2.85
CA ILE A 117 -9.14 -12.52 -3.02
C ILE A 117 -8.62 -11.13 -3.43
N PHE A 118 -7.57 -10.66 -2.75
CA PHE A 118 -6.95 -9.37 -2.99
C PHE A 118 -6.36 -9.25 -4.40
N LEU A 119 -5.56 -10.22 -4.83
CA LEU A 119 -4.86 -10.18 -6.12
C LEU A 119 -5.81 -10.37 -7.31
N LYS A 120 -6.97 -11.02 -7.12
CA LYS A 120 -8.01 -11.14 -8.15
C LYS A 120 -8.93 -9.92 -8.22
N SER A 121 -8.98 -9.10 -7.18
CA SER A 121 -9.79 -7.88 -7.19
C SER A 121 -9.17 -6.83 -8.11
N PRO A 122 -9.97 -6.09 -8.90
CA PRO A 122 -9.47 -4.97 -9.71
C PRO A 122 -8.85 -3.86 -8.86
N LEU A 123 -9.18 -3.81 -7.55
CA LEU A 123 -8.70 -2.80 -6.61
C LEU A 123 -7.15 -2.78 -6.50
N ILE A 124 -6.48 -3.92 -6.71
CA ILE A 124 -5.01 -4.01 -6.69
C ILE A 124 -4.34 -2.96 -7.60
N LEU A 125 -4.93 -2.71 -8.76
CA LEU A 125 -4.38 -1.82 -9.78
C LEU A 125 -4.38 -0.37 -9.26
N THR A 126 -5.51 0.06 -8.71
CA THR A 126 -5.67 1.38 -8.09
C THR A 126 -4.79 1.55 -6.86
N LEU A 127 -4.61 0.48 -6.06
CA LEU A 127 -3.73 0.52 -4.89
C LEU A 127 -2.24 0.62 -5.29
N ILE A 128 -1.82 -0.04 -6.38
CA ILE A 128 -0.47 0.12 -6.93
C ILE A 128 -0.27 1.57 -7.40
N GLU A 129 -1.23 2.13 -8.14
CA GLU A 129 -1.18 3.53 -8.57
C GLU A 129 -1.09 4.49 -7.39
N LEU A 130 -1.90 4.27 -6.35
CA LEU A 130 -1.83 5.05 -5.13
C LEU A 130 -0.45 4.92 -4.45
N ALA A 131 0.13 3.72 -4.38
CA ALA A 131 1.46 3.51 -3.82
C ALA A 131 2.55 4.22 -4.63
N LEU A 132 2.42 4.24 -5.95
CA LEU A 132 3.31 4.96 -6.85
C LEU A 132 3.24 6.48 -6.65
N GLU A 133 2.06 7.05 -6.40
CA GLU A 133 1.95 8.45 -5.96
C GLU A 133 2.55 8.64 -4.56
N GLY A 134 2.35 7.66 -3.67
CA GLY A 134 2.99 7.52 -2.36
C GLY A 134 4.50 7.75 -2.39
N CYS A 135 5.18 7.10 -3.35
CA CYS A 135 6.61 7.18 -3.57
C CYS A 135 7.11 8.59 -3.99
N LYS A 136 6.25 9.45 -4.55
CA LYS A 136 6.64 10.78 -5.02
C LYS A 136 6.52 11.86 -3.94
N ILE A 137 5.81 11.58 -2.86
CA ILE A 137 5.56 12.54 -1.79
C ILE A 137 6.86 12.77 -1.01
N LYS A 138 7.16 14.03 -0.68
CA LYS A 138 8.29 14.40 0.19
C LYS A 138 8.02 14.07 1.67
N ASN A 139 7.77 12.81 1.95
CA ASN A 139 7.57 12.28 3.29
C ASN A 139 8.10 10.84 3.37
N LYS A 140 9.15 10.66 4.15
CA LYS A 140 9.86 9.38 4.30
C LYS A 140 8.96 8.24 4.79
N GLU A 141 8.05 8.51 5.72
CA GLU A 141 7.17 7.47 6.28
C GLU A 141 6.14 7.00 5.25
N VAL A 142 5.59 7.93 4.46
CA VAL A 142 4.71 7.59 3.34
C VAL A 142 5.45 6.75 2.32
N ASN A 143 6.65 7.18 1.89
CA ASN A 143 7.42 6.43 0.91
C ASN A 143 7.76 5.03 1.41
N LYS A 144 8.21 4.90 2.66
CA LYS A 144 8.50 3.60 3.28
C LYS A 144 7.28 2.70 3.29
N SER A 145 6.12 3.22 3.69
CA SER A 145 4.88 2.45 3.74
C SER A 145 4.40 2.04 2.35
N ALA A 146 4.53 2.91 1.34
CA ALA A 146 4.21 2.62 -0.05
C ALA A 146 5.15 1.57 -0.66
N MET A 147 6.46 1.73 -0.46
CA MET A 147 7.49 0.78 -0.90
C MET A 147 7.31 -0.59 -0.24
N ASN A 148 7.00 -0.64 1.06
CA ASN A 148 6.68 -1.88 1.75
C ASN A 148 5.44 -2.57 1.16
N PHE A 149 4.40 -1.83 0.80
CA PHE A 149 3.22 -2.40 0.15
C PHE A 149 3.56 -2.98 -1.24
N ILE A 150 4.33 -2.24 -2.05
CA ILE A 150 4.83 -2.72 -3.35
C ILE A 150 5.66 -4.00 -3.19
N MET A 151 6.58 -4.01 -2.20
CA MET A 151 7.39 -5.18 -1.90
C MET A 151 6.54 -6.38 -1.49
N ASN A 152 5.53 -6.18 -0.63
CA ASN A 152 4.59 -7.24 -0.24
C ASN A 152 3.84 -7.84 -1.44
N ILE A 153 3.57 -7.07 -2.50
CA ILE A 153 2.98 -7.59 -3.74
C ILE A 153 3.99 -8.47 -4.49
N ILE A 154 5.23 -8.00 -4.67
CA ILE A 154 6.27 -8.72 -5.42
C ILE A 154 6.65 -10.03 -4.71
N ASP A 155 6.78 -9.96 -3.39
CA ASP A 155 7.14 -11.07 -2.51
C ASP A 155 5.96 -11.90 -2.06
N CYS A 156 4.76 -11.66 -2.61
CA CYS A 156 3.61 -12.51 -2.34
C CYS A 156 3.89 -13.93 -2.88
N LYS A 157 4.48 -14.75 -2.01
CA LYS A 157 4.86 -16.14 -2.23
C LYS A 157 3.95 -16.98 -1.37
N PHE A 158 3.04 -17.67 -2.02
CA PHE A 158 2.22 -18.69 -1.39
C PHE A 158 2.37 -19.98 -2.19
N PHE A 159 2.07 -21.11 -1.56
CA PHE A 159 2.16 -22.47 -2.12
C PHE A 159 1.24 -22.73 -3.33
N HIS A 160 0.73 -21.69 -4.00
CA HIS A 160 -0.25 -21.77 -5.09
C HIS A 160 0.25 -21.05 -6.35
N GLN A 161 0.33 -21.77 -7.46
CA GLN A 161 0.76 -21.25 -8.77
C GLN A 161 -0.12 -20.08 -9.26
N ASP A 162 -1.41 -20.07 -8.89
CA ASP A 162 -2.35 -19.01 -9.28
C ASP A 162 -1.96 -17.63 -8.72
N ILE A 163 -1.37 -17.59 -7.52
CA ILE A 163 -0.92 -16.34 -6.89
C ILE A 163 0.25 -15.76 -7.68
N GLU A 164 1.20 -16.61 -8.05
CA GLU A 164 2.35 -16.21 -8.85
C GLU A 164 1.91 -15.63 -10.20
N ALA A 165 0.95 -16.25 -10.89
CA ALA A 165 0.39 -15.73 -12.13
C ALA A 165 -0.26 -14.35 -11.94
N CYS A 166 -1.03 -14.14 -10.87
CA CYS A 166 -1.62 -12.83 -10.57
C CYS A 166 -0.55 -11.76 -10.30
N VAL A 167 0.51 -12.09 -9.56
CA VAL A 167 1.63 -11.18 -9.29
C VAL A 167 2.37 -10.84 -10.58
N ILE A 168 2.67 -11.82 -11.43
CA ILE A 168 3.32 -11.60 -12.73
C ILE A 168 2.44 -10.69 -13.60
N ASN A 169 1.13 -10.90 -13.64
CA ASN A 169 0.22 -10.03 -14.39
C ASN A 169 0.24 -8.58 -13.88
N ALA A 170 0.19 -8.38 -12.56
CA ALA A 170 0.30 -7.05 -11.97
C ALA A 170 1.65 -6.38 -12.29
N LEU A 171 2.75 -7.12 -12.19
CA LEU A 171 4.09 -6.64 -12.51
C LEU A 171 4.28 -6.35 -14.00
N THR A 172 3.70 -7.14 -14.88
CA THR A 172 3.78 -6.89 -16.32
C THR A 172 3.14 -5.54 -16.67
N LYS A 173 2.07 -5.17 -15.96
CA LYS A 173 1.39 -3.87 -16.15
C LYS A 173 2.13 -2.68 -15.54
N TYR A 174 2.72 -2.83 -14.35
CA TYR A 174 3.25 -1.70 -13.58
C TYR A 174 4.77 -1.65 -13.42
N SER A 175 5.53 -2.71 -13.73
CA SER A 175 6.99 -2.78 -13.54
C SER A 175 7.73 -1.58 -14.14
N ARG A 176 7.37 -1.19 -15.37
CA ARG A 176 7.93 0.01 -16.01
C ARG A 176 7.72 1.28 -15.17
N GLN A 177 6.51 1.48 -14.68
CA GLN A 177 6.16 2.66 -13.87
C GLN A 177 6.83 2.62 -12.50
N ILE A 178 6.89 1.43 -11.86
CA ILE A 178 7.59 1.22 -10.59
C ILE A 178 9.07 1.59 -10.73
N ILE A 179 9.77 1.01 -11.71
CA ILE A 179 11.20 1.28 -11.95
C ILE A 179 11.41 2.77 -12.22
N TYR A 180 10.61 3.36 -13.11
CA TYR A 180 10.69 4.79 -13.43
C TYR A 180 10.53 5.67 -12.18
N ILE A 181 9.47 5.46 -11.41
CA ILE A 181 9.16 6.28 -10.24
C ILE A 181 10.21 6.11 -9.15
N LEU A 182 10.68 4.90 -8.89
CA LEU A 182 11.72 4.68 -7.88
C LEU A 182 13.05 5.33 -8.27
N ILE A 183 13.48 5.24 -9.53
CA ILE A 183 14.72 5.87 -9.98
C ILE A 183 14.61 7.40 -9.96
N VAL A 184 13.52 7.96 -10.47
CA VAL A 184 13.30 9.41 -10.45
C VAL A 184 13.19 9.92 -9.00
N SER A 185 12.43 9.25 -8.15
CA SER A 185 12.27 9.64 -6.74
C SER A 185 13.59 9.51 -5.97
N SER A 186 14.43 8.53 -6.33
CA SER A 186 15.77 8.41 -5.74
C SER A 186 16.69 9.59 -6.03
N ALA A 187 16.47 10.30 -7.14
CA ALA A 187 17.26 11.47 -7.49
C ALA A 187 16.72 12.79 -6.89
N PHE A 188 15.42 12.87 -6.59
CA PHE A 188 14.76 14.14 -6.26
C PHE A 188 14.00 14.19 -4.94
N VAL A 189 13.60 13.04 -4.41
CA VAL A 189 12.69 12.93 -3.26
C VAL A 189 13.39 12.25 -2.09
N TYR A 190 14.14 11.18 -2.35
CA TYR A 190 14.65 10.30 -1.31
C TYR A 190 16.00 10.73 -0.74
N ASP A 191 16.18 10.46 0.55
CA ASP A 191 17.49 10.48 1.20
C ASP A 191 18.25 9.15 1.00
N ASN A 192 19.52 9.11 1.41
CA ASN A 192 20.36 7.91 1.29
C ASN A 192 19.84 6.70 2.08
N SER A 193 19.06 6.91 3.14
CA SER A 193 18.56 5.81 3.97
C SER A 193 17.43 5.03 3.31
N GLN A 194 16.74 5.61 2.33
CA GLN A 194 15.68 4.96 1.56
C GLN A 194 16.21 4.18 0.35
N MET A 195 17.50 4.32 0.03
CA MET A 195 18.13 3.64 -1.12
C MET A 195 18.14 2.12 -0.95
N THR A 196 18.20 1.63 0.28
CA THR A 196 18.10 0.19 0.57
C THR A 196 16.73 -0.36 0.19
N ASP A 197 15.64 0.31 0.59
CA ASP A 197 14.27 -0.09 0.21
C ASP A 197 14.08 -0.10 -1.32
N VAL A 198 14.65 0.90 -2.01
CA VAL A 198 14.64 0.97 -3.48
C VAL A 198 15.39 -0.20 -4.10
N ALA A 199 16.59 -0.50 -3.60
CA ALA A 199 17.41 -1.59 -4.12
C ALA A 199 16.72 -2.95 -3.93
N GLU A 200 16.08 -3.18 -2.78
CA GLU A 200 15.33 -4.40 -2.50
C GLU A 200 14.19 -4.60 -3.51
N ILE A 201 13.40 -3.56 -3.79
CA ILE A 201 12.31 -3.64 -4.78
C ILE A 201 12.84 -3.91 -6.18
N LEU A 202 13.87 -3.18 -6.62
CA LEU A 202 14.45 -3.36 -7.95
C LEU A 202 15.04 -4.77 -8.11
N PHE A 203 15.73 -5.27 -7.08
CA PHE A 203 16.25 -6.63 -7.07
C PHE A 203 15.12 -7.67 -7.11
N ALA A 204 14.04 -7.46 -6.36
CA ALA A 204 12.88 -8.34 -6.37
C ALA A 204 12.23 -8.39 -7.77
N ILE A 205 12.10 -7.27 -8.48
CA ILE A 205 11.62 -7.24 -9.86
C ILE A 205 12.58 -7.98 -10.80
N LYS A 206 13.90 -7.71 -10.70
CA LYS A 206 14.95 -8.41 -11.48
C LYS A 206 14.87 -9.93 -11.29
N SER A 207 14.60 -10.39 -10.07
CA SER A 207 14.48 -11.82 -9.76
C SER A 207 13.31 -12.52 -10.47
N LYS A 208 12.29 -11.77 -10.91
CA LYS A 208 11.15 -12.29 -11.68
C LYS A 208 11.45 -12.39 -13.19
N SER A 209 12.23 -11.46 -13.73
CA SER A 209 12.69 -11.48 -15.13
C SER A 209 13.91 -10.57 -15.29
N ASP A 210 15.10 -11.19 -15.38
CA ASP A 210 16.36 -10.44 -15.51
C ASP A 210 16.45 -9.67 -16.83
N GLU A 211 16.05 -10.31 -17.93
CA GLU A 211 16.07 -9.70 -19.27
C GLU A 211 15.05 -8.56 -19.39
N GLY A 212 13.80 -8.79 -18.95
CA GLY A 212 12.78 -7.75 -18.93
C GLY A 212 13.18 -6.55 -18.06
N PHE A 213 13.79 -6.82 -16.90
CA PHE A 213 14.32 -5.78 -16.03
C PHE A 213 15.41 -4.93 -16.70
N LYS A 214 16.38 -5.56 -17.38
CA LYS A 214 17.46 -4.85 -18.10
C LYS A 214 16.92 -3.92 -19.18
N ILE A 215 15.91 -4.37 -19.95
CA ILE A 215 15.25 -3.56 -20.98
C ILE A 215 14.58 -2.34 -20.33
N LEU A 216 13.73 -2.57 -19.33
CA LEU A 216 13.00 -1.49 -18.64
C LEU A 216 13.92 -0.48 -17.96
N LEU A 217 15.00 -0.95 -17.35
CA LEU A 217 16.00 -0.09 -16.73
C LEU A 217 16.70 0.79 -17.77
N THR A 218 17.10 0.21 -18.91
CA THR A 218 17.74 0.95 -20.01
C THR A 218 16.82 2.01 -20.59
N GLU A 219 15.56 1.66 -20.86
CA GLU A 219 14.55 2.63 -21.31
C GLU A 219 14.37 3.77 -20.31
N THR A 220 14.28 3.44 -19.02
CA THR A 220 14.10 4.42 -17.95
C THR A 220 15.28 5.39 -17.89
N MET A 221 16.51 4.89 -17.96
CA MET A 221 17.71 5.73 -17.96
C MET A 221 17.76 6.64 -19.19
N ASN A 222 17.40 6.13 -20.37
CA ASN A 222 17.33 6.94 -21.60
C ASN A 222 16.29 8.07 -21.47
N LEU A 223 15.11 7.79 -20.92
CA LEU A 223 14.07 8.80 -20.68
C LEU A 223 14.53 9.89 -19.71
N ILE A 224 15.25 9.49 -18.66
CA ILE A 224 15.81 10.41 -17.67
C ILE A 224 16.88 11.32 -18.29
N ILE A 225 17.79 10.75 -19.09
CA ILE A 225 18.84 11.49 -19.80
C ILE A 225 18.21 12.46 -20.80
N MET A 226 17.24 12.01 -21.59
CA MET A 226 16.53 12.88 -22.54
C MET A 226 15.85 14.05 -21.82
N ARG A 227 15.15 13.79 -20.71
CA ARG A 227 14.56 14.88 -19.90
C ARG A 227 15.60 15.86 -19.38
N LYS A 228 16.75 15.40 -18.89
CA LYS A 228 17.86 16.26 -18.45
C LYS A 228 18.30 17.22 -19.56
N ILE A 229 18.42 16.71 -20.79
CA ILE A 229 18.80 17.49 -21.97
C ILE A 229 17.71 18.52 -22.32
N THR A 230 16.44 18.15 -22.22
CA THR A 230 15.32 19.04 -22.62
C THR A 230 14.96 20.09 -21.56
N THR A 231 15.05 19.77 -20.27
CA THR A 231 14.54 20.64 -19.18
C THR A 231 15.64 21.38 -18.42
N GLY A 232 16.92 21.07 -18.66
CA GLY A 232 18.04 21.70 -17.95
C GLY A 232 18.11 21.38 -16.46
N GLN A 233 17.26 20.48 -15.94
CA GLN A 233 17.28 20.10 -14.53
C GLN A 233 18.51 19.25 -14.21
N ILE A 234 19.35 19.74 -13.30
CA ILE A 234 20.51 19.01 -12.79
C ILE A 234 20.00 17.94 -11.82
N PHE A 235 20.09 16.68 -12.22
CA PHE A 235 19.99 15.55 -11.30
C PHE A 235 21.15 15.67 -10.31
N ASN A 236 20.86 15.90 -9.02
CA ASN A 236 21.84 15.65 -7.98
C ASN A 236 22.07 14.15 -7.98
N HIS A 237 23.12 13.71 -8.67
CA HIS A 237 23.49 12.31 -8.79
C HIS A 237 23.80 11.79 -7.38
N ASN A 238 22.84 11.10 -6.78
CA ASN A 238 23.06 10.40 -5.55
C ASN A 238 24.03 9.25 -5.84
N SER A 239 25.26 9.31 -5.33
CA SER A 239 26.31 8.32 -5.62
C SER A 239 25.84 6.89 -5.33
N SER A 240 24.96 6.74 -4.35
CA SER A 240 24.27 5.49 -3.96
C SER A 240 23.41 4.92 -5.08
N LEU A 241 22.71 5.75 -5.86
CA LEU A 241 21.87 5.32 -6.98
C LEU A 241 22.73 4.70 -8.10
N ASN A 242 23.88 5.31 -8.40
CA ASN A 242 24.80 4.78 -9.40
C ASN A 242 25.41 3.44 -8.98
N LEU A 243 25.69 3.25 -7.68
CA LEU A 243 26.13 1.97 -7.13
C LEU A 243 25.04 0.91 -7.25
N ILE A 244 23.79 1.25 -6.90
CA ILE A 244 22.64 0.34 -7.02
C ILE A 244 22.43 -0.06 -8.48
N ILE A 245 22.33 0.90 -9.39
CA ILE A 245 22.16 0.64 -10.83
C ILE A 245 23.32 -0.22 -11.35
N GLY A 246 24.56 0.16 -11.05
CA GLY A 246 25.75 -0.58 -11.48
C GLY A 246 25.82 -2.01 -10.92
N SER A 247 25.29 -2.27 -9.72
CA SER A 247 25.20 -3.61 -9.15
C SER A 247 24.08 -4.45 -9.78
N LEU A 248 22.98 -3.82 -10.19
CA LEU A 248 21.82 -4.49 -10.79
C LEU A 248 22.01 -4.82 -12.28
N THR A 249 22.94 -4.15 -12.95
CA THR A 249 23.26 -4.40 -14.38
C THR A 249 24.35 -5.44 -14.62
N LYS A 250 25.08 -5.86 -13.58
CA LYS A 250 26.07 -6.94 -13.66
C LYS A 250 25.40 -8.31 -13.51
#